data_AF-A0A7C5ZEV4-F1
#
_entry.id   AF-A0A7C5ZEV4-F1
#
_cell.length_a   1.000
_cell.length_b   1.000
_cell.length_c   1.000
_cell.angle_alpha   90.00
_cell.angle_beta   90.00
_cell.angle_gamma   90.00
#
_symmetry.space_group_name_H-M   'P 1'
#
loop_
_entity.id
_entity.type
_entity.pdbx_description
1 polymer ?
#
loop_
_entity_poly.entity_id
_entity_poly.type
_entity_poly.pdbx_seq_one_letter_code
_entity_poly.pdbx_strand_id
1 'polypeptide(L)'
;MRRALSRAEQSHQGQTRDGGEPYIIHPIRVATHFLALWPGPVTQEQIASAVLHDVLEDDRTLRYEDLVAEFGPEVACAVEALSKDTAEHVLSPSEYRERILAAPPFVRLIKLCDRLDNILSLRSCPDHDKVRRYLERTEAYYRVIGESVDRALLDIILKAIEELKVACGEG
;
A
#
# COMPACT_ATOMS: atom_id res chain seq x y z
N MET A 1 2.17 14.19 -12.64
CA MET A 1 1.21 14.00 -11.53
C MET A 1 -0.24 13.87 -11.99
N ARG A 2 -0.82 14.84 -12.73
CA ARG A 2 -2.22 14.73 -13.22
C ARG A 2 -2.55 13.39 -13.90
N ARG A 3 -1.66 12.92 -14.78
CA ARG A 3 -1.83 11.62 -15.47
C ARG A 3 -1.92 10.43 -14.52
N ALA A 4 -1.09 10.38 -13.48
CA ALA A 4 -1.11 9.29 -12.50
C ALA A 4 -2.41 9.30 -11.68
N LEU A 5 -2.87 10.49 -11.26
CA LEU A 5 -4.15 10.64 -10.57
C LEU A 5 -5.32 10.20 -11.44
N SER A 6 -5.37 10.60 -12.71
CA SER A 6 -6.42 10.17 -13.64
C SER A 6 -6.42 8.65 -13.87
N ARG A 7 -5.24 8.03 -13.96
CA ARG A 7 -5.12 6.56 -14.08
C ARG A 7 -5.63 5.86 -12.82
N ALA A 8 -5.21 6.31 -11.64
CA ALA A 8 -5.69 5.75 -10.37
C ALA A 8 -7.22 5.91 -10.23
N GLU A 9 -7.76 7.09 -10.57
CA GLU A 9 -9.21 7.33 -10.51
C GLU A 9 -10.00 6.41 -11.45
N GLN A 10 -9.47 6.14 -12.65
CA GLN A 10 -10.06 5.20 -13.61
C GLN A 10 -10.04 3.77 -13.09
N SER A 11 -8.88 3.31 -12.62
CA SER A 11 -8.69 1.93 -12.14
C SER A 11 -9.51 1.63 -10.87
N HIS A 12 -9.77 2.64 -10.04
CA HIS A 12 -10.56 2.50 -8.81
C HIS A 12 -12.00 3.04 -8.95
N GLN A 13 -12.50 3.22 -10.18
CA GLN A 13 -13.82 3.80 -10.41
C GLN A 13 -14.94 2.95 -9.80
N GLY A 14 -15.74 3.56 -8.92
CA GLY A 14 -16.86 2.89 -8.24
C GLY A 14 -16.46 2.05 -7.03
N GLN A 15 -15.16 1.95 -6.71
CA GLN A 15 -14.67 1.25 -5.54
C GLN A 15 -14.80 2.14 -4.28
N THR A 16 -15.24 1.55 -3.18
CA THR A 16 -15.34 2.21 -1.88
C THR A 16 -14.70 1.35 -0.79
N ARG A 17 -14.17 2.01 0.25
CA ARG A 17 -13.68 1.33 1.46
C ARG A 17 -14.86 0.85 2.30
N ASP A 18 -14.61 -0.01 3.29
CA ASP A 18 -15.63 -0.52 4.23
C ASP A 18 -16.44 0.62 4.92
N GLY A 19 -15.82 1.78 5.14
CA GLY A 19 -16.45 2.98 5.72
C GLY A 19 -17.20 3.88 4.73
N GLY A 20 -17.28 3.51 3.45
CA GLY A 20 -17.97 4.27 2.39
C GLY A 20 -17.15 5.36 1.69
N GLU A 21 -15.91 5.59 2.11
CA GLU A 21 -15.00 6.55 1.44
C GLU A 21 -14.63 6.04 0.03
N PRO A 22 -14.67 6.91 -1.02
CA PRO A 22 -14.17 6.55 -2.35
C PRO A 22 -12.72 6.08 -2.30
N TYR A 23 -12.41 4.96 -2.97
CA TYR A 23 -11.09 4.32 -2.82
C TYR A 23 -9.93 5.22 -3.28
N ILE A 24 -10.13 6.11 -4.26
CA ILE A 24 -9.12 7.06 -4.74
C ILE A 24 -8.49 7.92 -3.63
N ILE A 25 -9.18 8.13 -2.51
CA ILE A 25 -8.63 8.86 -1.37
C ILE A 25 -7.47 8.09 -0.72
N HIS A 26 -7.49 6.75 -0.74
CA HIS A 26 -6.44 5.91 -0.18
C HIS A 26 -5.09 6.10 -0.90
N PRO A 27 -4.95 5.92 -2.24
CA PRO A 27 -3.68 6.17 -2.91
C PRO A 27 -3.15 7.60 -2.75
N ILE A 28 -4.04 8.59 -2.66
CA ILE A 28 -3.66 9.99 -2.37
C ILE A 28 -3.06 10.11 -0.96
N ARG A 29 -3.66 9.45 0.05
CA ARG A 29 -3.16 9.48 1.42
C ARG A 29 -1.86 8.70 1.57
N VAL A 30 -1.72 7.57 0.90
CA VAL A 30 -0.46 6.81 0.83
C VAL A 30 0.66 7.67 0.24
N ALA A 31 0.41 8.35 -0.88
CA ALA A 31 1.39 9.28 -1.47
C ALA A 31 1.73 10.44 -0.53
N THR A 32 0.75 10.95 0.22
CA THR A 32 0.96 12.02 1.22
C THR A 32 1.83 11.54 2.38
N HIS A 33 1.56 10.34 2.92
CA HIS A 33 2.40 9.74 3.96
C HIS A 33 3.83 9.50 3.46
N PHE A 34 3.98 8.96 2.25
CA PHE A 34 5.28 8.73 1.64
C PHE A 34 6.09 10.04 1.52
N LEU A 35 5.47 11.11 1.03
CA LEU A 35 6.10 12.42 0.90
C LEU A 35 6.53 13.02 2.25
N ALA A 36 5.77 12.77 3.31
CA ALA A 36 6.08 13.29 4.64
C ALA A 36 7.20 12.51 5.35
N LEU A 37 7.36 11.23 5.02
CA LEU A 37 8.25 10.31 5.73
C LEU A 37 9.54 10.01 4.97
N TRP A 38 9.56 10.18 3.65
CA TRP A 38 10.75 9.89 2.85
C TRP A 38 11.88 10.89 3.18
N PRO A 39 13.05 10.41 3.64
CA PRO A 39 14.13 11.30 4.10
C PRO A 39 14.96 11.90 2.96
N GLY A 40 14.83 11.36 1.74
CA GLY A 40 15.63 11.74 0.58
C GLY A 40 14.94 12.74 -0.35
N PRO A 41 15.62 13.19 -1.41
CA PRO A 41 14.95 13.88 -2.50
C PRO A 41 13.91 12.96 -3.12
N VAL A 42 12.74 13.51 -3.41
CA VAL A 42 11.63 12.79 -4.03
C VAL A 42 11.60 13.09 -5.53
N THR A 43 11.48 12.04 -6.34
CA THR A 43 11.28 12.16 -7.79
C THR A 43 9.81 12.10 -8.17
N GLN A 44 9.47 12.49 -9.40
CA GLN A 44 8.09 12.40 -9.88
C GLN A 44 7.65 10.93 -10.02
N GLU A 45 8.57 10.04 -10.37
CA GLU A 45 8.38 8.61 -10.56
C GLU A 45 8.03 7.92 -9.24
N GLN A 46 8.68 8.33 -8.14
CA GLN A 46 8.39 7.83 -6.79
C GLN A 46 6.98 8.23 -6.34
N ILE A 47 6.58 9.48 -6.57
CA ILE A 47 5.22 9.94 -6.25
C ILE A 47 4.19 9.22 -7.12
N ALA A 48 4.47 9.07 -8.43
CA ALA A 48 3.59 8.32 -9.32
C ALA A 48 3.42 6.87 -8.85
N SER A 49 4.50 6.21 -8.44
CA SER A 49 4.46 4.85 -7.91
C SER A 49 3.58 4.73 -6.67
N ALA A 50 3.64 5.71 -5.75
CA ALA A 50 2.79 5.72 -4.56
C ALA A 50 1.30 5.92 -4.92
N VAL A 51 1.00 6.81 -5.87
CA VAL A 51 -0.38 7.04 -6.35
C VAL A 51 -0.92 5.82 -7.11
N LEU A 52 -0.07 5.06 -7.78
CA LEU A 52 -0.46 3.94 -8.63
C LEU A 52 -0.31 2.56 -7.97
N HIS A 53 0.07 2.48 -6.69
CA HIS A 53 0.55 1.22 -6.10
C HIS A 53 -0.42 0.03 -6.18
N ASP A 54 -1.73 0.29 -6.19
CA ASP A 54 -2.78 -0.75 -6.22
C ASP A 54 -3.38 -0.99 -7.61
N VAL A 55 -3.04 -0.20 -8.63
CA VAL A 55 -3.79 -0.22 -9.91
C VAL A 55 -3.70 -1.56 -10.63
N LEU A 56 -2.57 -2.28 -10.54
CA LEU A 56 -2.45 -3.62 -11.14
C LEU A 56 -3.19 -4.71 -10.33
N GLU A 57 -3.47 -4.48 -9.05
CA GLU A 57 -4.26 -5.42 -8.23
C GLU A 57 -5.77 -5.24 -8.48
N ASP A 58 -6.21 -3.99 -8.57
CA ASP A 58 -7.62 -3.63 -8.61
C ASP A 58 -8.20 -3.54 -10.03
N ASP A 59 -7.37 -3.21 -11.03
CA ASP A 59 -7.79 -3.16 -12.44
C ASP A 59 -7.29 -4.37 -13.22
N ARG A 60 -8.14 -5.38 -13.35
CA ARG A 60 -7.82 -6.63 -14.08
C ARG A 60 -7.69 -6.45 -15.59
N THR A 61 -7.98 -5.27 -16.13
CA THR A 61 -7.78 -4.96 -17.56
C THR A 61 -6.42 -4.33 -17.83
N LEU A 62 -5.79 -3.76 -16.81
CA LEU A 62 -4.47 -3.14 -16.90
C LEU A 62 -3.36 -4.19 -16.89
N ARG A 63 -2.28 -3.95 -17.65
CA ARG A 63 -1.09 -4.82 -17.72
C ARG A 63 0.17 -4.04 -17.37
N TYR A 64 1.24 -4.78 -17.06
CA TYR A 64 2.55 -4.17 -16.82
C TYR A 64 3.01 -3.31 -18.01
N GLU A 65 2.81 -3.77 -19.25
CA GLU A 65 3.23 -3.07 -20.46
C GLU A 65 2.51 -1.73 -20.65
N ASP A 66 1.24 -1.62 -20.21
CA ASP A 66 0.49 -0.36 -20.25
C ASP A 66 1.15 0.68 -19.34
N LEU A 67 1.57 0.27 -18.13
CA LEU A 67 2.29 1.14 -17.21
C LEU A 67 3.67 1.53 -17.74
N VAL A 68 4.38 0.62 -18.42
CA VAL A 68 5.66 0.95 -19.06
C VAL A 68 5.45 2.01 -20.16
N ALA A 69 4.45 1.82 -21.01
CA ALA A 69 4.14 2.74 -22.11
C ALA A 69 3.70 4.12 -21.60
N GLU A 70 2.92 4.15 -20.52
CA GLU A 70 2.39 5.40 -19.97
C GLU A 70 3.38 6.12 -19.07
N PHE A 71 4.03 5.43 -18.14
CA PHE A 71 4.80 6.01 -17.03
C PHE A 71 6.28 5.68 -17.06
N GLY A 72 6.71 4.79 -17.95
CA GLY A 72 8.08 4.31 -18.05
C GLY A 72 8.36 3.12 -17.14
N PRO A 73 9.49 2.44 -17.37
CA PRO A 73 9.82 1.17 -16.71
C PRO A 73 10.04 1.33 -15.20
N GLU A 74 10.54 2.49 -14.74
CA GLU A 74 10.78 2.71 -13.31
C GLU A 74 9.49 2.64 -12.49
N VAL A 75 8.44 3.33 -12.95
CA VAL A 75 7.13 3.32 -12.30
C VAL A 75 6.47 1.95 -12.43
N ALA A 76 6.51 1.34 -13.62
CA ALA A 76 5.93 0.02 -13.85
C ALA A 76 6.55 -1.05 -12.93
N CYS A 77 7.88 -1.10 -12.83
CA CYS A 77 8.58 -2.01 -11.92
C CYS A 77 8.22 -1.77 -10.45
N ALA A 78 8.10 -0.50 -10.02
CA ALA A 78 7.74 -0.19 -8.64
C ALA A 78 6.31 -0.63 -8.31
N VAL A 79 5.35 -0.38 -9.22
CA VAL A 79 3.95 -0.79 -9.06
C VAL A 79 3.84 -2.31 -9.07
N GLU A 80 4.48 -3.01 -10.01
CA GLU A 80 4.51 -4.47 -10.04
C GLU A 80 5.14 -5.08 -8.77
N ALA A 81 6.19 -4.44 -8.22
CA ALA A 81 6.76 -4.84 -6.95
C ALA A 81 5.76 -4.74 -5.79
N LEU A 82 4.88 -3.73 -5.84
CA LEU A 82 3.83 -3.47 -4.86
C LEU A 82 2.58 -4.34 -5.08
N SER A 83 2.46 -5.03 -6.21
CA SER A 83 1.31 -5.87 -6.52
C SER A 83 1.59 -7.35 -6.28
N LYS A 84 0.74 -7.98 -5.45
CA LYS A 84 0.77 -9.41 -5.15
C LYS A 84 -0.01 -10.23 -6.16
N ASP A 85 -1.16 -9.72 -6.59
CA ASP A 85 -2.11 -10.41 -7.47
C ASP A 85 -2.42 -9.50 -8.65
N THR A 86 -1.85 -9.79 -9.81
CA THR A 86 -2.08 -9.04 -11.04
C THR A 86 -2.92 -9.86 -12.02
N ALA A 87 -3.29 -9.26 -13.15
CA ALA A 87 -3.92 -10.01 -14.22
C ALA A 87 -3.02 -11.10 -14.84
N GLU A 88 -1.70 -11.00 -14.64
CA GLU A 88 -0.71 -11.86 -15.29
C GLU A 88 -0.18 -12.95 -14.36
N HIS A 89 -0.06 -12.66 -13.07
CA HIS A 89 0.50 -13.60 -12.11
C HIS A 89 -0.04 -13.36 -10.69
N VAL A 90 -0.09 -14.43 -9.90
CA VAL A 90 -0.49 -14.39 -8.49
C VAL A 90 0.64 -14.96 -7.66
N LEU A 91 1.19 -14.14 -6.76
CA LEU A 91 2.25 -14.58 -5.87
C LEU A 91 1.72 -15.21 -4.59
N SER A 92 2.43 -16.23 -4.11
CA SER A 92 2.27 -16.68 -2.73
C SER A 92 2.69 -15.58 -1.74
N PRO A 93 2.20 -15.61 -0.49
CA PRO A 93 2.61 -14.64 0.53
C PRO A 93 4.12 -14.58 0.77
N SER A 94 4.84 -15.72 0.65
CA SER A 94 6.30 -15.76 0.81
C SER A 94 7.03 -15.12 -0.35
N GLU A 95 6.64 -15.42 -1.59
CA GLU A 95 7.25 -14.83 -2.79
C GLU A 95 7.04 -13.31 -2.82
N TYR A 96 5.85 -12.85 -2.46
CA TYR A 96 5.55 -11.43 -2.38
C TYR A 96 6.38 -10.72 -1.30
N ARG A 97 6.58 -11.37 -0.14
CA ARG A 97 7.46 -10.85 0.90
C ARG A 97 8.89 -10.68 0.40
N GLU A 98 9.43 -11.71 -0.26
CA GLU A 98 10.78 -11.68 -0.81
C GLU A 98 10.94 -10.61 -1.88
N ARG A 99 9.94 -10.46 -2.77
CA ARG A 99 9.89 -9.38 -3.75
C ARG A 99 9.94 -8.00 -3.11
N ILE A 100 9.12 -7.75 -2.08
CA ILE A 100 9.12 -6.46 -1.37
C ILE A 100 10.45 -6.22 -0.65
N LEU A 101 11.03 -7.22 0.01
CA LEU A 101 12.30 -7.08 0.71
C LEU A 101 13.47 -6.78 -0.25
N ALA A 102 13.43 -7.33 -1.47
CA ALA A 102 14.40 -7.04 -2.52
C ALA A 102 14.17 -5.67 -3.21
N ALA A 103 13.01 -5.05 -3.01
CA ALA A 103 12.66 -3.79 -3.67
C ALA A 103 13.46 -2.60 -3.12
N PRO A 104 13.61 -1.52 -3.93
CA PRO A 104 14.25 -0.29 -3.47
C PRO A 104 13.61 0.28 -2.19
N PRO A 105 14.36 0.99 -1.34
CA PRO A 105 13.84 1.47 -0.05
C PRO A 105 12.57 2.33 -0.17
N PHE A 106 12.39 3.10 -1.25
CA PHE A 106 11.19 3.91 -1.44
C PHE A 106 9.94 3.05 -1.68
N VAL A 107 10.07 1.94 -2.42
CA VAL A 107 8.98 0.98 -2.66
C VAL A 107 8.56 0.33 -1.34
N ARG A 108 9.56 -0.10 -0.54
CA ARG A 108 9.30 -0.63 0.80
C ARG A 108 8.61 0.41 1.71
N LEU A 109 9.02 1.69 1.65
CA LEU A 109 8.34 2.76 2.39
C LEU A 109 6.88 2.93 1.93
N ILE A 110 6.62 2.96 0.62
CA ILE A 110 5.25 3.02 0.08
C ILE A 110 4.43 1.86 0.65
N LYS A 111 4.99 0.65 0.74
CA LYS A 111 4.29 -0.50 1.32
C LYS A 111 3.96 -0.35 2.81
N LEU A 112 4.84 0.32 3.57
CA LEU A 112 4.56 0.67 4.97
C LEU A 112 3.48 1.75 5.08
N CYS A 113 3.51 2.77 4.21
CA CYS A 113 2.50 3.82 4.16
C CYS A 113 1.11 3.29 3.77
N ASP A 114 1.04 2.39 2.79
CA ASP A 114 -0.14 1.59 2.44
C ASP A 114 -0.68 0.88 3.69
N ARG A 115 0.19 0.14 4.39
CA ARG A 115 -0.23 -0.59 5.57
C ARG A 115 -0.75 0.30 6.69
N LEU A 116 -0.10 1.44 6.93
CA LEU A 116 -0.56 2.42 7.91
C LEU A 116 -1.98 2.90 7.57
N ASP A 117 -2.23 3.33 6.33
CA ASP A 117 -3.56 3.83 5.96
C ASP A 117 -4.62 2.73 6.03
N ASN A 118 -4.26 1.51 5.62
CA ASN A 118 -5.12 0.35 5.76
C ASN A 118 -5.51 0.07 7.22
N ILE A 119 -4.56 0.09 8.15
CA ILE A 119 -4.83 -0.05 9.59
C ILE A 119 -5.74 1.07 10.09
N LEU A 120 -5.45 2.33 9.73
CA LEU A 120 -6.25 3.47 10.17
C LEU A 120 -7.70 3.37 9.70
N SER A 121 -7.92 2.87 8.48
CA SER A 121 -9.27 2.67 7.93
C SER A 121 -10.10 1.63 8.69
N LEU A 122 -9.45 0.66 9.35
CA LEU A 122 -10.13 -0.38 10.12
C LEU A 122 -10.87 0.18 11.35
N ARG A 123 -10.54 1.40 11.80
CA ARG A 123 -11.27 2.09 12.87
C ARG A 123 -12.76 2.27 12.57
N SER A 124 -13.12 2.31 11.29
CA SER A 124 -14.50 2.42 10.83
C SER A 124 -15.10 1.08 10.38
N CYS A 125 -14.36 -0.02 10.49
CA CYS A 125 -14.84 -1.35 10.11
C CYS A 125 -15.75 -1.92 11.22
N PRO A 126 -17.01 -2.28 10.92
CA PRO A 126 -17.92 -2.81 11.92
C PRO A 126 -17.64 -4.29 12.30
N ASP A 127 -16.87 -5.00 11.48
CA ASP A 127 -16.54 -6.42 11.68
C ASP A 127 -15.24 -6.57 12.48
N HIS A 128 -15.35 -6.64 13.81
CA HIS A 128 -14.21 -6.79 14.72
C HIS A 128 -13.41 -8.10 14.49
N ASP A 129 -14.03 -9.17 14.00
CA ASP A 129 -13.33 -10.43 13.71
C ASP A 129 -12.49 -10.32 12.44
N LYS A 130 -12.96 -9.58 11.43
CA LYS A 130 -12.16 -9.19 10.27
C LYS A 130 -10.97 -8.32 10.71
N VAL A 131 -11.18 -7.34 11.58
CA VAL A 131 -10.11 -6.48 12.10
C VAL A 131 -9.03 -7.32 12.79
N ARG A 132 -9.41 -8.18 13.76
CA ARG A 132 -8.46 -9.04 14.50
C ARG A 132 -7.56 -9.86 13.58
N ARG A 133 -8.16 -10.62 12.64
CA ARG A 133 -7.42 -11.46 11.68
C ARG A 133 -6.48 -10.65 10.79
N TYR A 134 -6.84 -9.42 10.46
CA TYR A 134 -5.99 -8.53 9.67
C TYR A 134 -4.78 -8.05 10.46
N LEU A 135 -4.97 -7.69 11.74
CA LEU A 135 -3.91 -7.19 12.62
C LEU A 135 -2.87 -8.28 12.91
N GLU A 136 -3.30 -9.51 13.24
CA GLU A 136 -2.40 -10.65 13.48
C GLU A 136 -1.48 -10.93 12.29
N ARG A 137 -2.06 -10.94 11.07
CA ARG A 137 -1.30 -11.16 9.83
C ARG A 137 -0.32 -10.03 9.54
N THR A 138 -0.72 -8.80 9.88
CA THR A 138 0.08 -7.60 9.64
C THR A 138 1.34 -7.60 10.50
N GLU A 139 1.21 -7.92 11.78
CA GLU A 139 2.30 -7.76 12.75
C GLU A 139 3.56 -8.58 12.37
N ALA A 140 3.38 -9.84 11.98
CA ALA A 140 4.50 -10.71 11.61
C ALA A 140 5.17 -10.31 10.27
N TYR A 141 4.37 -9.86 9.30
CA TYR A 141 4.87 -9.54 7.96
C TYR A 141 5.59 -8.19 7.91
N TYR A 142 5.04 -7.18 8.58
CA TYR A 142 5.48 -5.79 8.43
C TYR A 142 6.63 -5.41 9.35
N ARG A 143 6.88 -6.17 10.43
CA ARG A 143 8.03 -5.95 11.32
C ARG A 143 9.35 -6.00 10.56
N VAL A 144 9.55 -7.02 9.72
CA VAL A 144 10.78 -7.21 8.92
C VAL A 144 10.97 -6.07 7.91
N ILE A 145 9.89 -5.63 7.25
CA ILE A 145 9.95 -4.54 6.27
C ILE A 145 10.26 -3.22 6.98
N GLY A 146 9.57 -2.94 8.09
CA GLY A 146 9.73 -1.71 8.88
C GLY A 146 11.16 -1.54 9.40
N GLU A 147 11.73 -2.59 9.99
CA GLU A 147 13.11 -2.59 10.48
C GLU A 147 14.14 -2.27 9.39
N SER A 148 13.82 -2.57 8.12
CA SER A 148 14.72 -2.37 6.99
C SER A 148 14.67 -0.98 6.34
N VAL A 149 13.72 -0.12 6.75
CA VAL A 149 13.48 1.20 6.12
C VAL A 149 13.31 2.32 7.13
N ASP A 150 12.32 2.21 8.02
CA ASP A 150 11.96 3.26 8.96
C ASP A 150 11.36 2.66 10.23
N ARG A 151 12.18 2.67 11.29
CA ARG A 151 11.80 2.16 12.60
C ARG A 151 10.73 3.02 13.27
N ALA A 152 10.75 4.33 13.06
CA ALA A 152 9.77 5.22 13.68
C ALA A 152 8.37 5.00 13.06
N LEU A 153 8.30 4.81 11.75
CA LEU A 153 7.04 4.44 11.08
C LEU A 153 6.55 3.05 11.54
N LEU A 154 7.46 2.09 11.70
CA LEU A 154 7.10 0.79 12.26
C LEU A 154 6.50 0.92 13.66
N ASP A 155 7.11 1.72 14.54
CA ASP A 155 6.60 1.94 15.90
C ASP A 155 5.21 2.59 15.88
N ILE A 156 4.96 3.54 14.97
CA ILE A 156 3.63 4.13 14.75
C ILE A 156 2.61 3.06 14.32
N ILE A 157 2.98 2.19 13.38
CA ILE A 157 2.13 1.09 12.91
C ILE A 157 1.80 0.13 14.06
N LEU A 158 2.81 -0.29 14.82
CA LEU A 158 2.64 -1.21 15.95
C LEU A 158 1.74 -0.61 17.04
N LYS A 159 1.93 0.68 17.35
CA LYS A 159 1.05 1.39 18.27
C LYS A 159 -0.39 1.45 17.77
N ALA A 160 -0.61 1.75 16.50
CA ALA A 160 -1.95 1.77 15.91
C ALA A 160 -2.63 0.39 15.94
N ILE A 161 -1.85 -0.69 15.77
CA ILE A 161 -2.33 -2.07 15.92
C ILE A 161 -2.77 -2.33 17.37
N GLU A 162 -1.95 -1.97 18.37
CA GLU A 162 -2.28 -2.14 19.78
C GLU A 162 -3.56 -1.39 20.17
N GLU A 163 -3.70 -0.13 19.75
CA GLU A 163 -4.90 0.68 20.00
C GLU A 163 -6.18 0.01 19.44
N LEU A 164 -6.09 -0.60 18.25
CA LEU A 164 -7.21 -1.30 17.63
C LEU A 164 -7.54 -2.63 18.31
N LYS A 165 -6.53 -3.39 18.76
CA LYS A 165 -6.75 -4.64 19.52
C LYS A 165 -7.53 -4.35 20.80
N VAL A 166 -7.15 -3.29 21.53
CA VAL A 166 -7.86 -2.83 22.73
C VAL A 166 -9.31 -2.45 22.39
N ALA A 167 -9.54 -1.68 21.32
CA ALA A 167 -10.88 -1.30 20.89
C ALA A 167 -11.76 -2.50 20.48
N CYS A 168 -11.15 -3.61 20.03
CA CYS A 168 -11.84 -4.86 19.71
C CYS A 168 -12.03 -5.80 20.92
N GLY A 169 -11.65 -5.38 22.13
CA GLY A 169 -11.86 -6.12 23.37
C GLY A 169 -10.75 -7.12 23.75
N GLU A 170 -9.52 -6.95 23.24
CA GLU A 170 -8.37 -7.82 23.56
C GLU A 170 -7.43 -7.28 24.65
N GLY A 171 -7.94 -6.47 25.58
CA GLY A 171 -7.16 -5.84 26.66
C GLY A 171 -6.95 -6.72 27.89
#